data_AF-A0A6C0F0R8-F1
#
_entry.id   AF-A0A6C0F0R8-F1
#
_cell.length_a   1.000
_cell.length_b   1.000
_cell.length_c   1.000
_cell.angle_alpha   90.00
_cell.angle_beta   90.00
_cell.angle_gamma   90.00
#
_symmetry.space_group_name_H-M   'P 1'
#
loop_
_entity.id
_entity.type
_entity.pdbx_description
1 polymer ?
#
loop_
_entity_poly.entity_id
_entity_poly.type
_entity_poly.pdbx_seq_one_letter_code
_entity_poly.pdbx_strand_id
1 'polypeptide(L)'
;MTTTDVKITDAEFNYNIYDKNNRMMLKNAYQAITNAEAWDWMKNFQGESFMFSNDEMIGKISRNMVTLGYDGHSGSSYGWTMRCMEHLAKNGKDAFLSMCVSNNL
;
A
#
# COMPACT_ATOMS: atom_id res chain seq x y z
N MET A 1 -4.47 -21.41 -7.50
CA MET A 1 -3.75 -20.23 -7.00
C MET A 1 -4.37 -19.85 -5.67
N THR A 2 -3.60 -19.84 -4.59
CA THR A 2 -4.07 -19.33 -3.29
C THR A 2 -4.18 -17.82 -3.40
N THR A 3 -5.40 -17.30 -3.28
CA THR A 3 -5.66 -15.87 -3.17
C THR A 3 -5.05 -15.41 -1.85
N THR A 4 -4.04 -14.56 -1.93
CA THR A 4 -3.42 -13.95 -0.76
C THR A 4 -4.47 -13.07 -0.07
N ASP A 5 -4.74 -13.27 1.22
CA ASP A 5 -5.74 -12.43 1.91
C ASP A 5 -5.18 -11.03 2.14
N VAL A 6 -5.70 -10.07 1.37
CA VAL A 6 -5.36 -8.66 1.47
C VAL A 6 -6.31 -7.89 2.37
N LYS A 7 -7.37 -8.50 2.91
CA LYS A 7 -8.42 -7.77 3.62
C LYS A 7 -7.93 -7.26 4.99
N ILE A 8 -7.66 -5.96 5.08
CA ILE A 8 -7.31 -5.28 6.33
C ILE A 8 -8.48 -4.41 6.80
N THR A 9 -8.82 -4.52 8.08
CA THR A 9 -9.82 -3.69 8.76
C THR A 9 -9.23 -2.37 9.26
N ASP A 10 -10.09 -1.39 9.48
CA ASP A 10 -9.69 -0.12 10.09
C ASP A 10 -9.06 -0.29 11.48
N ALA A 11 -9.53 -1.26 12.27
CA ALA A 11 -8.96 -1.58 13.57
C ALA A 11 -7.52 -2.09 13.44
N GLU A 12 -7.23 -2.94 12.46
CA GLU A 12 -5.89 -3.47 12.19
C GLU A 12 -4.93 -2.37 11.69
N PHE A 13 -5.40 -1.38 10.93
CA PHE A 13 -4.59 -0.19 10.63
C PHE A 13 -4.28 0.64 11.88
N ASN A 14 -5.23 0.76 12.80
CA ASN A 14 -5.10 1.57 14.03
C ASN A 14 -4.29 0.89 15.15
N TYR A 15 -4.23 -0.45 15.16
CA TYR A 15 -3.44 -1.21 16.13
C TYR A 15 -1.93 -1.23 15.82
N ASN A 16 -1.56 -0.85 14.60
CA ASN A 16 -0.17 -0.85 14.18
C ASN A 16 0.66 0.23 14.89
N ILE A 17 1.93 -0.10 15.11
CA ILE A 17 3.01 0.70 15.73
C ILE A 17 3.33 2.00 14.97
N TYR A 18 2.73 2.21 13.80
CA TYR A 18 2.93 3.41 12.98
C TYR A 18 2.43 4.67 13.68
N ASP A 19 3.14 5.78 13.47
CA ASP A 19 2.60 7.10 13.79
C ASP A 19 1.39 7.44 12.90
N LYS A 20 0.68 8.52 13.27
CA LYS A 20 -0.57 8.94 12.63
C LYS A 20 -0.43 9.12 11.11
N ASN A 21 0.69 9.66 10.63
CA ASN A 21 0.86 9.98 9.22
C ASN A 21 1.03 8.70 8.39
N ASN A 22 1.84 7.77 8.86
CA ASN A 22 2.04 6.48 8.23
C ASN A 22 0.72 5.67 8.14
N ARG A 23 -0.10 5.66 9.19
CA ARG A 23 -1.43 5.02 9.14
C ARG A 23 -2.33 5.63 8.07
N MET A 24 -2.35 6.95 7.96
CA MET A 24 -3.15 7.66 6.97
C MET A 24 -2.71 7.32 5.54
N MET A 25 -1.39 7.31 5.29
CA MET A 25 -0.82 6.94 3.99
C MET A 25 -1.16 5.50 3.59
N LEU A 26 -0.92 4.53 4.50
CA LEU A 26 -1.20 3.12 4.23
C LEU A 26 -2.69 2.85 4.00
N LYS A 27 -3.57 3.46 4.80
CA LYS A 27 -5.02 3.33 4.64
C LYS A 27 -5.49 3.94 3.31
N ASN A 28 -5.02 5.14 2.99
CA ASN A 28 -5.36 5.79 1.72
C ASN A 28 -4.88 4.96 0.53
N ALA A 29 -3.64 4.44 0.57
CA ALA A 29 -3.11 3.59 -0.48
C ALA A 29 -3.89 2.28 -0.65
N TYR A 30 -4.23 1.61 0.45
CA TYR A 30 -5.05 0.40 0.46
C TYR A 30 -6.40 0.63 -0.24
N GLN A 31 -7.08 1.71 0.11
CA GLN A 31 -8.35 2.09 -0.50
C GLN A 31 -8.18 2.45 -1.98
N ALA A 32 -7.13 3.19 -2.34
CA ALA A 32 -6.86 3.60 -3.72
C ALA A 32 -6.58 2.40 -4.63
N ILE A 33 -5.80 1.42 -4.16
CA ILE A 33 -5.50 0.16 -4.87
C ILE A 33 -6.76 -0.68 -5.03
N THR A 34 -7.59 -0.76 -3.98
CA THR A 34 -8.87 -1.47 -4.03
C THR A 34 -9.81 -0.85 -5.06
N ASN A 35 -9.95 0.48 -5.06
CA ASN A 35 -10.75 1.21 -6.05
C ASN A 35 -10.18 1.11 -7.47
N ALA A 36 -8.87 0.89 -7.59
CA ALA A 36 -8.22 0.69 -8.89
C ALA A 36 -8.34 -0.75 -9.40
N GLU A 37 -8.85 -1.69 -8.59
CA GLU A 37 -8.86 -3.13 -8.84
C GLU A 37 -7.45 -3.69 -9.11
N ALA A 38 -6.45 -3.13 -8.41
CA ALA A 38 -5.04 -3.29 -8.77
C ALA A 38 -4.28 -4.32 -7.91
N TRP A 39 -4.94 -5.09 -7.05
CA TRP A 39 -4.26 -6.03 -6.15
C TRP A 39 -3.49 -7.14 -6.88
N ASP A 40 -4.04 -7.70 -7.96
CA ASP A 40 -3.33 -8.69 -8.78
C ASP A 40 -2.16 -8.08 -9.54
N TRP A 41 -2.29 -6.85 -10.03
CA TRP A 41 -1.17 -6.11 -10.63
C TRP A 41 -0.07 -5.86 -9.60
N MET A 42 -0.45 -5.43 -8.39
CA MET A 42 0.47 -5.14 -7.30
C MET A 42 1.26 -6.39 -6.87
N LYS A 43 0.58 -7.54 -6.80
CA LYS A 43 1.20 -8.84 -6.51
C LYS A 43 2.25 -9.22 -7.57
N ASN A 44 2.01 -8.87 -8.83
CA ASN A 44 2.88 -9.23 -9.95
C ASN A 44 3.89 -8.14 -10.32
N PHE A 45 3.88 -6.99 -9.65
CA PHE A 45 4.77 -5.88 -9.94
C PHE A 45 6.25 -6.30 -9.85
N GLN A 46 7.02 -5.93 -10.88
CA GLN A 46 8.46 -6.25 -11.04
C GLN A 46 9.34 -5.01 -11.21
N GLY A 47 8.79 -3.79 -11.13
CA GLY A 47 9.58 -2.57 -11.29
C GLY A 47 10.50 -2.32 -10.09
N GLU A 48 11.55 -1.51 -10.31
CA GLU A 48 12.53 -1.21 -9.26
C GLU A 48 12.08 -0.07 -8.34
N SER A 49 11.22 0.83 -8.82
CA SER A 49 10.77 1.99 -8.06
C SER A 49 9.30 2.33 -8.34
N PHE A 50 8.54 2.63 -7.29
CA PHE A 50 7.22 3.26 -7.45
C PHE A 50 7.34 4.78 -7.61
N MET A 51 8.39 5.39 -7.04
CA MET A 51 8.61 6.85 -7.07
C MET A 51 8.91 7.38 -8.47
N PHE A 52 9.67 6.62 -9.27
CA PHE A 52 10.15 7.04 -10.59
C PHE A 52 9.52 6.28 -11.75
N SER A 53 8.52 5.42 -11.48
CA SER A 53 7.88 4.66 -12.52
C SER A 53 6.83 5.47 -13.26
N ASN A 54 6.75 5.26 -14.57
CA ASN A 54 5.75 5.86 -15.46
C ASN A 54 4.63 4.85 -15.80
N ASP A 55 4.49 3.77 -15.03
CA ASP A 55 3.44 2.77 -15.24
C ASP A 55 2.04 3.38 -15.07
N GLU A 56 1.15 3.11 -16.02
CA GLU A 56 -0.21 3.67 -16.03
C GLU A 56 -1.05 3.25 -14.82
N MET A 57 -0.85 2.04 -14.29
CA MET A 57 -1.55 1.56 -13.10
C MET A 57 -1.11 2.34 -11.86
N ILE A 58 0.19 2.67 -11.76
CA ILE A 58 0.68 3.57 -10.70
C ILE A 58 -0.01 4.92 -10.80
N GLY A 59 -0.10 5.48 -12.01
CA GLY A 59 -0.83 6.73 -12.25
C GLY A 59 -2.32 6.65 -11.88
N LYS A 60 -2.99 5.51 -12.15
CA LYS A 60 -4.38 5.26 -11.73
C LYS A 60 -4.51 5.24 -10.21
N ILE A 61 -3.62 4.55 -9.52
CA ILE A 61 -3.60 4.47 -8.05
C ILE A 61 -3.34 5.86 -7.44
N SER A 62 -2.34 6.61 -7.93
CA SER A 62 -2.06 7.97 -7.46
C SER A 62 -3.26 8.90 -7.59
N ARG A 63 -3.99 8.86 -8.71
CA ARG A 63 -5.22 9.66 -8.87
C ARG A 63 -6.29 9.28 -7.86
N ASN A 64 -6.49 7.98 -7.61
CA ASN A 64 -7.43 7.52 -6.59
C ASN A 64 -7.04 7.98 -5.18
N MET A 65 -5.74 7.98 -4.83
CA MET A 65 -5.24 8.49 -3.55
C MET A 65 -5.63 9.96 -3.33
N VAL A 66 -5.43 10.79 -4.36
CA VAL A 66 -5.82 12.20 -4.36
C VAL A 66 -7.33 12.37 -4.23
N THR A 67 -8.13 11.61 -4.98
CA THR A 67 -9.61 11.64 -4.87
C THR A 67 -10.10 11.23 -3.48
N LEU A 68 -9.38 10.34 -2.80
CA LEU A 68 -9.65 9.94 -1.41
C LEU A 68 -9.13 10.94 -0.37
N GLY A 69 -8.60 12.09 -0.81
CA GLY A 69 -8.23 13.22 0.04
C GLY A 69 -6.79 13.20 0.55
N TYR A 70 -5.88 12.49 -0.12
CA TYR A 70 -4.46 12.50 0.23
C TYR A 70 -3.55 12.74 -0.98
N ASP A 71 -2.82 13.86 -0.94
CA ASP A 71 -1.82 14.26 -1.94
C ASP A 71 -0.44 14.59 -1.32
N GLY A 72 -0.30 14.43 0.00
CA GLY A 72 0.85 14.87 0.79
C GLY A 72 2.11 13.99 0.73
N HIS A 73 2.25 13.15 -0.30
CA HIS A 73 3.43 12.29 -0.42
C HIS A 73 4.66 13.06 -0.92
N SER A 74 5.79 12.92 -0.21
CA SER A 74 7.09 13.00 -0.88
C SER A 74 7.31 11.74 -1.71
N GLY A 75 8.14 11.80 -2.76
CA GLY A 75 8.42 10.62 -3.59
C GLY A 75 8.96 9.43 -2.77
N SER A 76 9.77 9.68 -1.74
CA SER A 76 10.24 8.64 -0.81
C SER A 76 9.09 7.99 -0.05
N SER A 77 8.21 8.80 0.57
CA SER A 77 7.05 8.28 1.30
C SER A 77 6.06 7.54 0.41
N TYR A 78 5.90 7.98 -0.85
CA TYR A 78 5.09 7.29 -1.84
C TYR A 78 5.68 5.91 -2.17
N GLY A 79 6.98 5.88 -2.45
CA GLY A 79 7.71 4.65 -2.72
C GLY A 79 7.58 3.64 -1.60
N TRP A 80 7.84 4.07 -0.36
CA TRP A 80 7.70 3.24 0.84
C TRP A 80 6.27 2.72 1.02
N THR A 81 5.27 3.60 0.94
CA THR A 81 3.86 3.23 1.11
C THR A 81 3.43 2.16 0.10
N MET A 82 3.83 2.34 -1.17
CA MET A 82 3.50 1.40 -2.23
C MET A 82 4.25 0.06 -2.08
N ARG A 83 5.48 0.04 -1.55
CA ARG A 83 6.19 -1.22 -1.21
C ARG A 83 5.52 -1.98 -0.07
N CYS A 84 4.98 -1.26 0.91
CA CYS A 84 4.19 -1.87 1.98
C CYS A 84 2.95 -2.57 1.40
N MET A 85 2.27 -1.93 0.45
CA MET A 85 1.10 -2.52 -0.23
C MET A 85 1.48 -3.68 -1.16
N GLU A 86 2.64 -3.62 -1.81
CA GLU A 86 3.18 -4.74 -2.56
C GLU A 86 3.46 -5.95 -1.67
N HIS A 87 4.08 -5.73 -0.51
CA HIS A 87 4.32 -6.79 0.47
C HIS A 87 3.01 -7.43 0.91
N LEU A 88 1.98 -6.62 1.19
CA LEU A 88 0.63 -7.11 1.50
C LEU A 88 0.05 -7.95 0.35
N ALA A 89 0.13 -7.48 -0.89
CA ALA A 89 -0.40 -8.19 -2.06
C ALA A 89 0.30 -9.55 -2.28
N LYS A 90 1.61 -9.61 -2.04
CA LYS A 90 2.43 -10.82 -2.25
C LYS A 90 2.27 -11.82 -1.11
N ASN A 91 2.31 -11.36 0.13
CA ASN A 91 2.47 -12.23 1.32
C ASN A 91 1.24 -12.29 2.23
N GLY A 92 0.32 -11.35 2.07
CA GLY A 92 -0.95 -11.33 2.80
C GLY A 92 -0.87 -10.63 4.14
N LYS A 93 -2.05 -10.51 4.74
CA LYS A 93 -2.28 -9.73 5.94
C LYS A 93 -1.33 -10.08 7.09
N ASP A 94 -1.20 -11.35 7.43
CA ASP A 94 -0.44 -11.76 8.61
C ASP A 94 1.05 -11.40 8.48
N ALA A 95 1.61 -11.56 7.28
CA ALA A 95 2.98 -11.16 6.98
C ALA A 95 3.15 -9.63 7.06
N PHE A 96 2.20 -8.89 6.48
CA PHE A 96 2.17 -7.43 6.56
C PHE A 96 2.13 -6.94 8.02
N LEU A 97 1.23 -7.48 8.84
CA LEU A 97 1.12 -7.09 10.26
C LEU A 97 2.37 -7.46 11.06
N SER A 98 2.98 -8.61 10.80
CA SER A 98 4.24 -9.01 11.43
C SER A 98 5.40 -8.06 11.07
N MET A 99 5.46 -7.64 9.80
CA MET A 99 6.39 -6.62 9.34
C MET A 99 6.19 -5.31 10.13
N CYS A 100 4.94 -4.85 10.29
CA CYS A 100 4.60 -3.66 11.10
C CYS A 100 5.07 -3.74 12.55
N VAL A 101 4.95 -4.91 13.18
CA VAL A 101 5.24 -5.11 14.61
C VAL A 101 6.74 -5.20 14.89
N SER A 102 7.51 -5.73 13.95
CA SER A 102 8.95 -5.99 14.15
C SER A 102 9.85 -4.77 13.94
N ASN A 103 9.30 -3.57 13.63
CA ASN A 103 10.05 -2.38 13.20
C ASN A 103 11.00 -2.66 12.02
N ASN A 104 10.76 -3.72 11.24
CA ASN A 104 11.51 -4.03 10.03
C ASN A 104 10.97 -3.25 8.81
N LEU A 105 10.57 -2.00 9.04
CA LEU A 105 9.91 -1.09 8.11
C LEU A 105 10.49 0.31 8.13
#